data_AF-A0A091KFT3-F1
#
_entry.id   AF-A0A091KFT3-F1
#
_cell.length_a   1.000
_cell.length_b   1.000
_cell.length_c   1.000
_cell.angle_alpha   90.00
_cell.angle_beta   90.00
_cell.angle_gamma   90.00
#
_symmetry.space_group_name_H-M   'P 1'
#
loop_
_entity.id
_entity.type
_entity.pdbx_description
1 polymer ?
#
loop_
_entity_poly.entity_id
_entity_poly.type
_entity_poly.pdbx_seq_one_letter_code
_entity_poly.pdbx_strand_id
1 'polypeptide(L)'
;QTLSLGLGDGQLFTWTDGLKRKDWHDYESIQKDAMRSGKGEHGKPYPLTEEDHDDSAYRENGFNIFVSNNIALERSLPDIRHP
;
A
#
# COMPACT_ATOMS: atom_id res chain seq x y z
N GLN A 1 -36.40 15.84 12.93
CA GLN A 1 -35.46 16.56 13.82
C GLN A 1 -34.14 16.67 13.07
N THR A 2 -33.94 17.81 12.40
CA THR A 2 -32.69 18.16 11.71
C THR A 2 -31.74 18.76 12.73
N LEU A 3 -30.68 18.05 13.06
CA LEU A 3 -29.59 18.57 13.86
C LEU A 3 -28.69 19.42 12.96
N SER A 4 -28.79 20.74 13.12
CA SER A 4 -27.86 21.72 12.56
C SER A 4 -26.76 21.99 13.59
N LEU A 5 -25.54 21.53 13.31
CA LEU A 5 -24.33 21.97 14.01
C LEU A 5 -23.54 22.89 13.07
N GLY A 6 -23.27 24.10 13.55
CA GLY A 6 -22.72 25.20 12.77
C GLY A 6 -21.20 25.29 12.77
N LEU A 7 -20.75 25.97 11.70
CA LEU A 7 -19.52 26.74 11.48
C LEU A 7 -18.16 26.01 11.48
N GLY A 8 -17.68 25.80 10.25
CA GLY A 8 -16.28 25.78 9.84
C GLY A 8 -16.25 25.74 8.31
N ASP A 9 -15.61 26.71 7.67
CA ASP A 9 -15.55 26.84 6.21
C ASP A 9 -14.85 25.63 5.58
N GLY A 10 -15.65 24.64 5.20
CA GLY A 10 -15.23 23.48 4.45
C GLY A 10 -16.48 22.92 3.80
N GLN A 11 -16.55 23.00 2.47
CA GLN A 11 -17.68 22.51 1.68
C GLN A 11 -18.17 21.16 2.21
N LEU A 12 -19.35 21.19 2.83
CA LEU A 12 -20.03 20.01 3.33
C LEU A 12 -20.52 19.24 2.10
N PHE A 13 -19.76 18.26 1.62
CA PHE A 13 -20.24 17.30 0.63
C PHE A 13 -21.24 16.34 1.30
N THR A 14 -22.39 16.86 1.70
CA THR A 14 -23.53 16.01 2.03
C THR A 14 -24.09 15.50 0.73
N TRP A 15 -23.72 14.27 0.41
CA TRP A 15 -24.33 13.53 -0.67
C TRP A 15 -25.85 13.54 -0.51
N THR A 16 -26.55 14.03 -1.53
CA THR A 16 -27.99 14.33 -1.48
C THR A 16 -28.88 13.11 -1.68
N ASP A 17 -28.29 11.92 -1.87
CA ASP A 17 -28.99 10.66 -2.13
C ASP A 17 -29.49 9.96 -0.86
N GLY A 18 -29.18 10.48 0.32
CA GLY A 18 -29.60 9.90 1.61
C GLY A 18 -28.89 8.59 1.96
N LEU A 19 -27.87 8.17 1.19
CA LEU A 19 -27.11 6.96 1.44
C LEU A 19 -26.01 7.21 2.47
N LYS A 20 -25.93 6.33 3.47
CA LYS A 20 -24.79 6.30 4.40
C LYS A 20 -23.56 5.76 3.68
N ARG A 21 -22.49 6.54 3.70
CA ARG A 21 -21.17 6.13 3.20
C ARG A 21 -20.25 5.83 4.38
N LYS A 22 -19.25 5.00 4.11
CA LYS A 22 -18.20 4.64 5.07
C LYS A 22 -16.85 4.88 4.44
N ASP A 23 -15.94 5.50 5.18
CA ASP A 23 -14.52 5.47 4.87
C ASP A 23 -13.96 4.10 5.27
N TRP A 24 -13.34 3.42 4.31
CA TRP A 24 -12.77 2.08 4.48
C TRP A 24 -11.25 2.10 4.61
N HIS A 25 -10.62 3.28 4.62
CA HIS A 25 -9.19 3.38 4.88
C HIS A 25 -8.86 2.98 6.31
N ASP A 26 -8.03 1.95 6.45
CA ASP A 26 -7.40 1.60 7.72
C ASP A 26 -6.12 2.42 7.88
N TYR A 27 -6.26 3.61 8.45
CA TYR A 27 -5.13 4.52 8.66
C TYR A 27 -4.07 3.95 9.60
N GLU A 28 -4.44 3.08 10.54
CA GLU A 28 -3.45 2.44 11.43
C GLU A 28 -2.56 1.48 10.64
N SER A 29 -3.16 0.65 9.78
CA SER A 29 -2.40 -0.25 8.88
C SER A 29 -1.51 0.54 7.93
N ILE A 30 -2.02 1.63 7.34
CA ILE A 30 -1.25 2.50 6.44
C ILE A 30 -0.01 3.07 7.16
N GLN A 31 -0.18 3.56 8.39
CA GLN A 31 0.95 4.09 9.16
C GLN A 31 1.96 2.99 9.56
N LYS A 32 1.47 1.79 9.91
CA LYS A 32 2.34 0.64 10.18
C LYS A 32 3.17 0.27 8.96
N ASP A 33 2.55 0.18 7.78
CA ASP A 33 3.23 -0.11 6.52
C ASP A 33 4.25 0.97 6.15
N ALA A 34 3.94 2.25 6.40
CA ALA A 34 4.85 3.36 6.17
C ALA A 34 6.12 3.30 7.03
N MET A 35 6.07 2.64 8.20
CA MET A 35 7.21 2.47 9.11
C MET A 35 8.01 1.18 8.87
N ARG A 36 7.55 0.28 8.01
CA ARG A 36 8.26 -0.98 7.72
C ARG A 36 9.61 -0.69 7.06
N SER A 37 10.57 -1.57 7.26
CA SER A 37 11.88 -1.48 6.61
C SER A 37 12.42 -2.86 6.29
N GLY A 38 13.24 -2.95 5.25
CA GLY A 38 13.74 -4.21 4.73
C GLY A 38 13.82 -4.20 3.21
N LYS A 39 14.34 -5.31 2.65
CA LYS A 39 14.44 -5.48 1.20
C LYS A 39 13.04 -5.57 0.59
N GLY A 40 12.78 -4.81 -0.46
CA GLY A 40 11.48 -4.81 -1.15
C GLY A 40 10.36 -4.01 -0.47
N GLU A 41 10.56 -3.49 0.75
CA GLU A 41 9.55 -2.67 1.44
C GLU A 41 9.29 -1.36 0.68
N HIS A 42 8.03 -0.92 0.74
CA HIS A 42 7.48 0.20 -0.03
C HIS A 42 7.67 0.04 -1.55
N GLY A 43 7.77 -1.21 -2.04
CA GLY A 43 8.00 -1.52 -3.45
C GLY A 43 9.35 -1.07 -3.99
N LYS A 44 10.34 -0.79 -3.12
CA LYS A 44 11.70 -0.47 -3.56
C LYS A 44 12.33 -1.68 -4.24
N PRO A 45 13.18 -1.48 -5.26
CA PRO A 45 13.88 -2.59 -5.90
C PRO A 45 14.78 -3.32 -4.90
N TYR A 46 14.90 -4.63 -5.08
CA TYR A 46 15.81 -5.46 -4.29
C TYR A 46 17.27 -5.20 -4.71
N PRO A 47 18.22 -5.01 -3.78
CA PRO A 47 19.63 -4.86 -4.11
C PRO A 47 20.23 -6.21 -4.49
N LEU A 48 20.36 -6.47 -5.80
CA LEU A 48 20.89 -7.72 -6.35
C LEU A 48 22.36 -7.93 -5.99
N THR A 49 22.73 -9.18 -5.72
CA THR A 49 24.12 -9.66 -5.69
C THR A 49 24.42 -10.50 -6.94
N GLU A 50 25.69 -10.88 -7.15
CA GLU A 50 26.08 -11.73 -8.29
C GLU A 50 25.32 -13.07 -8.31
N GLU A 51 25.02 -13.64 -7.14
CA GLU A 51 24.25 -14.89 -7.03
C GLU A 51 22.79 -14.73 -7.48
N ASP A 52 22.22 -13.53 -7.34
CA ASP A 52 20.84 -13.25 -7.77
C ASP A 52 20.72 -13.12 -9.30
N HIS A 53 21.84 -13.01 -10.03
CA HIS A 53 21.86 -12.87 -11.49
C HIS A 53 21.88 -14.21 -12.24
N ASP A 54 22.01 -15.34 -11.54
CA ASP A 54 22.07 -16.65 -12.18
C ASP A 54 20.76 -17.00 -12.91
N ASP A 55 20.86 -17.47 -14.17
CA ASP A 55 19.72 -17.87 -14.99
C ASP A 55 18.85 -18.95 -14.33
N SER A 56 19.43 -19.78 -13.46
CA SER A 56 18.72 -20.79 -12.69
C SER A 56 17.67 -20.18 -11.76
N ALA A 57 17.85 -18.93 -11.31
CA ALA A 57 16.90 -18.20 -10.48
C ALA A 57 15.55 -17.97 -11.20
N TYR A 58 15.52 -18.03 -12.53
CA TYR A 58 14.34 -17.78 -13.36
C TYR A 58 13.73 -19.05 -13.96
N ARG A 59 14.50 -20.16 -13.99
CA ARG A 59 14.17 -21.34 -14.81
C ARG A 59 12.85 -22.03 -14.45
N GLU A 60 12.52 -22.09 -13.16
CA GLU A 60 11.34 -22.80 -12.68
C GLU A 60 10.06 -21.95 -12.79
N ASN A 61 10.16 -20.65 -12.47
CA ASN A 61 9.00 -19.80 -12.25
C ASN A 61 8.80 -18.72 -13.32
N GLY A 62 9.80 -18.46 -14.17
CA GLY A 62 9.81 -17.33 -15.10
C GLY A 62 10.05 -15.96 -14.45
N PHE A 63 10.34 -15.94 -13.14
CA PHE A 63 10.75 -14.77 -12.37
C PHE A 63 11.85 -15.17 -11.37
N ASN A 64 12.57 -14.19 -10.85
CA ASN A 64 13.69 -14.42 -9.95
C ASN A 64 13.22 -14.92 -8.57
N ILE A 65 13.29 -16.24 -8.35
CA ILE A 65 12.83 -16.85 -7.10
C ILE A 65 13.73 -16.49 -5.91
N PHE A 66 15.03 -16.25 -6.13
CA PHE A 66 15.95 -15.86 -5.05
C PHE A 66 15.61 -14.48 -4.51
N VAL A 67 15.34 -13.51 -5.39
CA VAL A 67 14.83 -12.20 -4.99
C VAL A 67 13.51 -12.33 -4.24
N SER A 68 12.56 -13.10 -4.77
CA SER A 68 11.24 -13.29 -4.15
C SER A 68 11.36 -13.89 -2.75
N ASN A 69 12.18 -14.92 -2.56
CA ASN A 69 12.39 -15.59 -1.27
C ASN A 69 13.02 -14.68 -0.21
N ASN A 70 13.74 -13.63 -0.63
CA ASN A 70 14.40 -12.69 0.28
C ASN A 70 13.59 -11.41 0.52
N ILE A 71 12.38 -11.31 -0.03
CA ILE A 71 11.44 -10.23 0.24
C ILE A 71 10.37 -10.74 1.20
N ALA A 72 9.99 -9.93 2.19
CA ALA A 72 8.94 -10.29 3.13
C ALA A 72 7.61 -10.58 2.40
N LEU A 73 6.91 -11.66 2.82
CA LEU A 73 5.61 -12.02 2.27
C LEU A 73 4.59 -10.88 2.44
N GLU A 74 4.60 -10.25 3.62
CA GLU A 74 3.72 -9.12 3.97
C GLU A 74 4.43 -7.77 3.79
N ARG A 75 5.17 -7.59 2.68
CA ARG A 75 5.84 -6.31 2.41
C ARG A 75 4.82 -5.19 2.18
N SER A 76 5.18 -3.99 2.62
CA SER A 76 4.45 -2.77 2.25
C SER A 76 4.67 -2.38 0.79
N LEU A 77 3.72 -1.64 0.22
CA LEU A 77 3.74 -1.13 -1.14
C LEU A 77 3.59 0.40 -1.15
N PRO A 78 4.08 1.09 -2.20
CA PRO A 78 3.87 2.53 -2.34
C PRO A 78 2.42 2.79 -2.76
N ASP A 79 1.79 3.78 -2.14
CA ASP A 79 0.48 4.24 -2.58
C ASP A 79 0.60 5.11 -3.82
N ILE A 80 0.20 4.57 -4.97
CA ILE A 80 0.24 5.25 -6.27
C ILE A 80 -1.18 5.59 -6.79
N ARG A 81 -2.18 5.61 -5.91
CA ARG A 81 -3.57 5.92 -6.27
C ARG A 81 -3.71 7.39 -6.70
N HIS A 82 -4.77 7.67 -7.48
CA HIS A 82 -5.08 9.04 -7.90
C HIS A 82 -5.46 9.92 -6.69
N PRO A 83 -4.96 11.15 -6.59
CA PRO A 83 -5.32 12.09 -5.53
C PRO A 83 -6.76 12.61 -5.62
#